data_AF-A0A918NKG9-F1
#
_entry.id   AF-A0A918NKG9-F1
#
_cell.length_a   1.000
_cell.length_b   1.000
_cell.length_c   1.000
_cell.angle_alpha   90.00
_cell.angle_beta   90.00
_cell.angle_gamma   90.00
#
_symmetry.space_group_name_H-M   'P 1'
#
loop_
_entity.id
_entity.type
_entity.pdbx_description
1 polymer ?
#
loop_
_entity_poly.entity_id
_entity_poly.type
_entity_poly.pdbx_seq_one_letter_code
_entity_poly.pdbx_strand_id
1 'polypeptide(L)'
;MSPLQTYPADPPSTGWLPRASRLSVVLKQIESADIRIAVLKRLSERMDDPGYPGLIKLLMIVAESDDRDARRRLADTLGIALQRLDLPTGELTAWGSGSNWNDLAIEPGNRLNIQALSSTPVRRFGPIEYLVVWYCQKTQRPYLSQTAYLTAVRRLVELINHSEAARRLYPAKILSDLDHGREGNYSRRSRASLAGLARAWEEGRSPGEVAEAGL
;
A
#
# COMPACT_ATOMS: atom_id res chain seq x y z
N MET A 1 -54.77 -11.63 -0.75
CA MET A 1 -54.28 -10.35 -1.31
C MET A 1 -52.93 -10.06 -0.67
N SER A 2 -51.84 -10.37 -1.37
CA SER A 2 -50.48 -9.96 -0.98
C SER A 2 -49.90 -9.13 -2.11
N PRO A 3 -49.63 -7.83 -1.91
CA PRO A 3 -48.87 -7.07 -2.87
C PRO A 3 -47.52 -6.64 -2.29
N LEU A 4 -46.47 -7.03 -3.04
CA LEU A 4 -45.23 -6.27 -3.29
C LEU A 4 -44.26 -6.19 -2.09
N GLN A 5 -42.95 -6.34 -2.25
CA GLN A 5 -42.14 -5.65 -3.24
C GLN A 5 -40.79 -6.35 -3.39
N THR A 6 -40.42 -6.57 -4.65
CA THR A 6 -39.12 -7.01 -5.14
C THR A 6 -38.00 -6.15 -4.54
N TYR A 7 -37.01 -6.82 -3.93
CA TYR A 7 -35.75 -6.20 -3.53
C TYR A 7 -35.07 -5.66 -4.80
N PRO A 8 -34.60 -4.40 -4.84
CA PRO A 8 -33.90 -3.90 -6.02
C PRO A 8 -32.61 -4.67 -6.22
N ALA A 9 -32.38 -5.14 -7.46
CA ALA A 9 -31.10 -5.67 -7.89
C ALA A 9 -30.03 -4.59 -7.73
N ASP A 10 -28.93 -4.91 -7.03
CA ASP A 10 -27.77 -4.02 -6.92
C ASP A 10 -27.24 -3.62 -8.31
N PRO A 11 -26.87 -2.35 -8.53
CA PRO A 11 -26.36 -1.91 -9.83
C PRO A 11 -25.00 -2.57 -10.15
N PRO A 12 -24.73 -2.94 -11.42
CA PRO A 12 -23.57 -3.73 -11.83
C PRO A 12 -22.20 -2.99 -11.83
N SER A 13 -21.88 -2.16 -10.82
CA SER A 13 -20.59 -1.43 -10.76
C SER A 13 -19.92 -1.25 -9.39
N THR A 14 -20.44 -1.86 -8.33
CA THR A 14 -19.95 -1.62 -6.95
C THR A 14 -18.82 -2.55 -6.49
N GLY A 15 -18.50 -3.59 -7.26
CA GLY A 15 -17.50 -4.61 -6.90
C GLY A 15 -16.05 -4.26 -7.26
N TRP A 16 -15.09 -4.84 -6.52
CA TRP A 16 -13.65 -4.68 -6.78
C TRP A 16 -13.20 -5.33 -8.11
N LEU A 17 -13.84 -6.43 -8.50
CA LEU A 17 -13.53 -7.16 -9.75
C LEU A 17 -13.77 -6.30 -11.00
N PRO A 18 -14.97 -5.73 -11.25
CA PRO A 18 -15.18 -4.82 -12.38
C PRO A 18 -14.21 -3.63 -12.43
N ARG A 19 -13.82 -3.09 -11.26
CA ARG A 19 -12.84 -1.98 -11.17
C ARG A 19 -11.45 -2.43 -11.61
N ALA A 20 -11.00 -3.60 -11.15
CA ALA A 20 -9.73 -4.18 -11.58
C ALA A 20 -9.73 -4.51 -13.08
N SER A 21 -10.83 -5.07 -13.61
CA SER A 21 -10.97 -5.32 -15.06
C SER A 21 -10.84 -4.04 -15.88
N ARG A 22 -11.50 -2.95 -15.45
CA ARG A 22 -11.38 -1.63 -16.10
C ARG A 22 -9.95 -1.09 -16.02
N LEU A 23 -9.30 -1.21 -14.86
CA LEU A 23 -7.90 -0.81 -14.70
C LEU A 23 -7.00 -1.58 -15.68
N SER A 24 -7.15 -2.90 -15.78
CA SER A 24 -6.39 -3.74 -16.72
C SER A 24 -6.57 -3.28 -18.17
N VAL A 25 -7.81 -3.01 -18.59
CA VAL A 25 -8.11 -2.51 -19.94
C VAL A 25 -7.44 -1.15 -20.19
N VAL A 26 -7.57 -0.22 -19.26
CA VAL A 26 -6.99 1.13 -19.37
C VAL A 26 -5.46 1.08 -19.44
N LEU A 27 -4.81 0.29 -18.58
CA LEU A 27 -3.34 0.13 -18.59
C LEU A 27 -2.82 -0.48 -19.90
N LYS A 28 -3.62 -1.32 -20.56
CA LYS A 28 -3.29 -1.91 -21.86
C LYS A 28 -3.42 -0.94 -23.02
N GLN A 29 -4.37 -0.02 -22.95
CA GLN A 29 -4.60 1.00 -23.99
C GLN A 29 -3.59 2.15 -23.91
N ILE A 30 -3.04 2.44 -22.73
CA ILE A 30 -2.08 3.53 -22.54
C ILE A 30 -0.67 3.02 -22.82
N GLU A 31 -0.02 3.56 -23.86
CA GLU A 31 1.37 3.25 -24.20
C GLU A 31 2.39 3.98 -23.32
N SER A 32 2.11 5.23 -22.97
CA SER A 32 3.00 6.05 -22.12
C SER A 32 3.01 5.57 -20.67
N ALA A 33 4.21 5.24 -20.17
CA ALA A 33 4.39 4.89 -18.76
C ALA A 33 3.99 6.03 -17.82
N ASP A 34 4.25 7.28 -18.20
CA ASP A 34 3.96 8.46 -17.38
C ASP A 34 2.47 8.60 -17.13
N ILE A 35 1.68 8.39 -18.17
CA ILE A 35 0.21 8.44 -18.06
C ILE A 35 -0.27 7.27 -17.20
N ARG A 36 0.30 6.05 -17.34
CA ARG A 36 -0.08 4.93 -16.47
C ARG A 36 0.23 5.21 -15.00
N ILE A 37 1.40 5.79 -14.69
CA ILE A 37 1.77 6.20 -13.32
C ILE A 37 0.79 7.25 -12.79
N ALA A 38 0.47 8.26 -13.60
CA ALA A 38 -0.49 9.30 -13.24
C ALA A 38 -1.89 8.71 -12.94
N VAL A 39 -2.34 7.72 -13.71
CA VAL A 39 -3.59 7.00 -13.46
C VAL A 39 -3.55 6.28 -12.10
N LEU A 40 -2.48 5.57 -11.77
CA LEU A 40 -2.36 4.86 -10.49
C LEU A 40 -2.37 5.82 -9.30
N LYS A 41 -1.67 6.95 -9.40
CA LYS A 41 -1.68 8.00 -8.37
C LYS A 41 -3.06 8.63 -8.22
N ARG A 42 -3.70 8.96 -9.34
CA ARG A 42 -5.05 9.54 -9.32
C ARG A 42 -6.07 8.58 -8.71
N LEU A 43 -5.93 7.27 -8.96
CA LEU A 43 -6.73 6.26 -8.30
C LEU A 43 -6.50 6.25 -6.79
N SER A 44 -5.25 6.31 -6.31
CA SER A 44 -4.99 6.38 -4.87
C SER A 44 -5.59 7.60 -4.19
N GLU A 45 -5.59 8.75 -4.86
CA GLU A 45 -6.13 10.01 -4.33
C GLU A 45 -7.65 10.06 -4.31
N ARG A 46 -8.32 9.45 -5.31
CA ARG A 46 -9.77 9.52 -5.48
C ARG A 46 -10.54 8.42 -4.77
N MET A 47 -9.85 7.47 -4.14
CA MET A 47 -10.49 6.50 -3.27
C MET A 47 -10.64 7.12 -1.89
N ASP A 48 -11.88 7.32 -1.43
CA ASP A 48 -12.15 7.88 -0.10
C ASP A 48 -11.93 6.79 0.97
N ASP A 49 -12.81 5.78 1.00
CA ASP A 49 -12.73 4.61 1.88
C ASP A 49 -12.81 3.33 1.02
N PRO A 50 -11.79 2.45 1.02
CA PRO A 50 -10.66 2.37 1.96
C PRO A 50 -9.44 3.25 1.64
N GLY A 51 -9.44 4.06 0.58
CA GLY A 51 -8.28 4.87 0.18
C GLY A 51 -7.13 4.05 -0.40
N TYR A 52 -5.90 4.29 0.05
CA TYR A 52 -4.71 3.58 -0.45
C TYR A 52 -4.76 2.04 -0.34
N PRO A 53 -5.28 1.43 0.75
CA PRO A 53 -5.58 -0.01 0.76
C PRO A 53 -6.51 -0.48 -0.37
N GLY A 54 -7.37 0.40 -0.89
CA GLY A 54 -8.19 0.13 -2.07
C GLY A 54 -7.35 0.00 -3.33
N LEU A 55 -6.32 0.84 -3.49
CA LEU A 55 -5.33 0.67 -4.55
C LEU A 55 -4.62 -0.67 -4.39
N ILE A 56 -4.10 -0.97 -3.20
CA ILE A 56 -3.43 -2.25 -2.92
C ILE A 56 -4.35 -3.42 -3.30
N LYS A 57 -5.64 -3.36 -2.94
CA LYS A 57 -6.62 -4.37 -3.30
C LYS A 57 -6.82 -4.50 -4.81
N LEU A 58 -6.87 -3.40 -5.56
CA LEU A 58 -6.92 -3.46 -7.02
C LEU A 58 -5.66 -4.10 -7.61
N LEU A 59 -4.48 -3.73 -7.12
CA LEU A 59 -3.20 -4.30 -7.56
C LEU A 59 -3.18 -5.82 -7.31
N MET A 60 -3.61 -6.27 -6.13
CA MET A 60 -3.70 -7.70 -5.81
C MET A 60 -4.68 -8.44 -6.73
N ILE A 61 -5.85 -7.87 -7.03
CA ILE A 61 -6.82 -8.50 -7.93
C ILE A 61 -6.25 -8.62 -9.35
N VAL A 62 -5.53 -7.60 -9.83
CA VAL A 62 -4.85 -7.68 -11.13
C VAL A 62 -3.73 -8.73 -11.08
N ALA A 63 -2.98 -8.81 -9.98
CA ALA A 63 -1.94 -9.82 -9.76
C ALA A 63 -2.46 -11.26 -9.80
N GLU A 64 -3.70 -11.49 -9.33
CA GLU A 64 -4.36 -12.80 -9.36
C GLU A 64 -5.06 -13.10 -10.69
N SER A 65 -5.15 -12.14 -11.60
CA SER A 65 -5.87 -12.32 -12.86
C SER A 65 -5.08 -13.15 -13.89
N ASP A 66 -5.82 -13.85 -14.76
CA ASP A 66 -5.24 -14.61 -15.87
C ASP A 66 -4.69 -13.72 -17.00
N ASP A 67 -4.96 -12.40 -16.97
CA ASP A 67 -4.45 -11.44 -17.96
C ASP A 67 -2.96 -11.15 -17.72
N ARG A 68 -2.10 -11.98 -18.34
CA ARG A 68 -0.64 -11.87 -18.25
C ARG A 68 -0.11 -10.53 -18.78
N ASP A 69 -0.75 -9.96 -19.80
CA ASP A 69 -0.31 -8.68 -20.36
C ASP A 69 -0.63 -7.53 -19.39
N ALA A 70 -1.81 -7.55 -18.75
CA ALA A 70 -2.14 -6.58 -17.71
C ALA A 70 -1.16 -6.67 -16.51
N ARG A 71 -0.84 -7.88 -16.04
CA ARG A 71 0.15 -8.09 -14.97
C ARG A 71 1.51 -7.52 -15.32
N ARG A 72 2.02 -7.84 -16.51
CA ARG A 72 3.33 -7.35 -16.99
C ARG A 72 3.33 -5.83 -17.14
N ARG A 73 2.33 -5.24 -17.79
CA ARG A 73 2.22 -3.78 -17.95
C ARG A 73 2.15 -3.05 -16.62
N LEU A 74 1.42 -3.61 -15.65
CA LEU A 74 1.35 -3.03 -14.32
C LEU A 74 2.70 -3.13 -13.59
N ALA A 75 3.37 -4.28 -13.66
CA ALA A 75 4.70 -4.48 -13.10
C ALA A 75 5.74 -3.53 -13.71
N ASP A 76 5.75 -3.39 -15.04
CA ASP A 76 6.64 -2.47 -15.75
C ASP A 76 6.36 -1.00 -15.37
N THR A 77 5.09 -0.64 -15.19
CA THR A 77 4.69 0.69 -14.73
C THR A 77 5.24 0.96 -13.33
N LEU A 78 5.13 0.00 -12.40
CA LEU A 78 5.70 0.10 -11.07
C LEU A 78 7.24 0.15 -11.11
N GLY A 79 7.87 -0.60 -12.01
CA GLY A 79 9.32 -0.56 -12.24
C GLY A 79 9.81 0.81 -12.69
N ILE A 80 9.13 1.43 -13.65
CA ILE A 80 9.46 2.79 -14.12
C ILE A 80 9.20 3.82 -13.03
N ALA A 81 8.08 3.71 -12.30
CA ALA A 81 7.79 4.59 -11.18
C ALA A 81 8.88 4.49 -10.10
N LEU A 82 9.34 3.28 -9.80
CA LEU A 82 10.39 3.02 -8.83
C LEU A 82 11.74 3.62 -9.27
N GLN A 83 12.13 3.45 -10.53
CA GLN A 83 13.34 4.08 -11.09
C GLN A 83 13.35 5.60 -10.93
N ARG A 84 12.17 6.22 -10.97
CA ARG A 84 11.97 7.66 -10.87
C ARG A 84 11.64 8.16 -9.46
N LEU A 85 11.65 7.26 -8.46
CA LEU A 85 11.23 7.55 -7.09
C LEU A 85 9.80 8.13 -7.00
N ASP A 86 8.93 7.69 -7.90
CA ASP A 86 7.62 8.27 -8.17
C ASP A 86 6.46 7.27 -7.98
N LEU A 87 6.65 6.30 -7.09
CA LEU A 87 5.65 5.29 -6.76
C LEU A 87 4.35 5.93 -6.22
N PRO A 88 3.18 5.31 -6.46
CA PRO A 88 1.97 5.69 -5.73
C PRO A 88 2.19 5.43 -4.24
N THR A 89 1.92 6.43 -3.40
CA THR A 89 2.17 6.34 -1.96
C THR A 89 0.91 6.50 -1.13
N GLY A 90 0.88 5.81 0.00
CA GLY A 90 -0.20 5.87 0.99
C GLY A 90 0.27 6.52 2.27
N GLU A 91 -0.64 7.22 2.95
CA GLU A 91 -0.33 7.91 4.20
C GLU A 91 -0.66 7.06 5.43
N LEU A 92 0.33 6.88 6.31
CA LEU A 92 0.15 6.34 7.65
C LEU A 92 0.71 7.33 8.68
N THR A 93 0.10 7.35 9.85
CA THR A 93 0.59 8.10 11.02
C THR A 93 2.02 7.67 11.35
N ALA A 94 2.89 8.65 11.62
CA ALA A 94 4.30 8.42 11.87
C ALA A 94 4.50 7.68 13.20
N TRP A 95 5.57 6.88 13.28
CA TRP A 95 5.97 6.26 14.53
C TRP A 95 6.26 7.33 15.60
N GLY A 96 5.78 7.11 16.84
CA GLY A 96 5.93 8.06 17.95
C GLY A 96 4.90 9.20 17.97
N SER A 97 4.00 9.29 16.97
CA SER A 97 2.90 10.27 16.98
C SER A 97 1.68 9.82 17.78
N GLY A 98 1.61 8.53 18.11
CA GLY A 98 0.55 7.93 18.92
C GLY A 98 0.75 8.09 20.44
N SER A 99 1.83 8.74 20.87
CA SER A 99 2.07 9.06 22.27
C SER A 99 1.66 10.52 22.54
N ASN A 100 0.84 10.73 23.58
CA ASN A 100 0.70 11.98 24.36
C ASN A 100 -0.60 12.78 24.21
N TRP A 101 -1.78 12.15 24.12
CA TRP A 101 -3.05 12.85 24.42
C TRP A 101 -3.71 12.43 25.73
N ASN A 102 -3.32 11.31 26.33
CA ASN A 102 -3.95 10.81 27.56
C ASN A 102 -3.13 11.02 28.85
N ASP A 103 -1.87 11.48 28.73
CA ASP A 103 -0.96 11.71 29.87
C ASP A 103 -0.73 13.20 30.19
N LEU A 104 -1.32 14.10 29.41
CA LEU A 104 -1.44 15.50 29.80
C LEU A 104 -2.71 15.64 30.63
N ALA A 105 -2.61 15.26 31.91
CA ALA A 105 -3.50 15.75 32.93
C ALA A 105 -3.43 17.29 32.90
N ILE A 106 -4.42 17.91 32.26
CA ILE A 106 -4.55 19.36 32.20
C ILE A 106 -4.96 19.82 33.60
N GLU A 107 -4.03 20.47 34.29
CA GLU A 107 -4.32 21.42 35.37
C GLU A 107 -5.42 22.38 34.91
N PRO A 108 -6.53 22.52 35.67
CA PRO A 108 -7.68 23.30 35.24
C PRO A 108 -7.36 24.80 35.34
N GLY A 109 -6.83 25.39 34.27
CA GLY A 109 -6.56 26.83 34.27
C GLY A 109 -6.17 27.47 32.94
N ASN A 110 -5.61 26.73 31.98
CA ASN A 110 -5.05 27.34 30.77
C ASN A 110 -5.62 26.71 29.48
N ARG A 111 -6.85 27.08 29.13
CA ARG A 111 -7.52 26.69 27.86
C ARG A 111 -7.07 27.56 26.68
N LEU A 112 -5.77 27.77 26.53
CA LEU A 112 -5.21 28.34 25.31
C LEU A 112 -5.10 27.25 24.25
N ASN A 113 -6.17 27.08 23.46
CA ASN A 113 -6.21 26.55 22.09
C ASN A 113 -5.07 25.58 21.64
N ILE A 114 -4.90 24.45 22.34
CA ILE A 114 -4.01 23.33 21.93
C ILE A 114 -4.75 22.35 21.00
N GLN A 115 -5.80 22.80 20.30
CA GLN A 115 -6.53 21.96 19.33
C GLN A 115 -6.11 22.25 17.88
N ALA A 116 -5.36 23.34 17.65
CA ALA A 116 -4.95 23.78 16.31
C ALA A 116 -3.49 23.46 15.93
N LEU A 117 -2.69 22.84 16.82
CA LEU A 117 -1.24 22.62 16.60
C LEU A 117 -0.79 21.14 16.59
N SER A 118 -1.71 20.18 16.75
CA SER A 118 -1.37 18.75 16.78
C SER A 118 -1.76 18.03 15.49
N SER A 119 -1.22 18.44 14.34
CA SER A 119 -1.27 17.56 13.17
C SER A 119 -0.40 16.34 13.47
N THR A 120 -1.03 15.19 13.79
CA THR A 120 -0.33 13.91 13.93
C THR A 120 0.55 13.72 12.69
N PRO A 121 1.89 13.72 12.79
CA PRO A 121 2.73 13.70 11.62
C PRO A 121 2.41 12.46 10.78
N VAL A 122 2.14 12.65 9.49
CA VAL A 122 1.90 11.57 8.53
C VAL A 122 3.14 11.31 7.68
N ARG A 123 3.27 10.06 7.22
CA ARG A 123 4.36 9.61 6.35
C ARG A 123 3.80 8.85 5.17
N ARG A 124 4.45 9.03 4.02
CA ARG A 124 4.08 8.42 2.75
C ARG A 124 4.93 7.19 2.50
N PHE A 125 4.27 6.08 2.21
CA PHE A 125 4.90 4.77 2.01
C PHE A 125 4.49 4.19 0.66
N GLY A 126 5.42 3.51 -0.01
CA GLY A 126 5.12 2.70 -1.18
C GLY A 126 4.30 1.46 -0.82
N PRO A 127 3.85 0.67 -1.81
CA PRO A 127 2.89 -0.43 -1.55
C PRO A 127 3.37 -1.47 -0.53
N ILE A 128 4.63 -1.90 -0.60
CA ILE A 128 5.19 -2.91 0.31
C ILE A 128 5.46 -2.29 1.69
N GLU A 129 6.09 -1.11 1.71
CA GLU A 129 6.41 -0.41 2.96
C GLU A 129 5.15 -0.04 3.75
N TYR A 130 4.09 0.33 3.04
CA TYR A 130 2.79 0.62 3.64
C TYR A 130 2.23 -0.61 4.35
N LEU A 131 2.26 -1.79 3.72
CA LEU A 131 1.79 -3.04 4.34
C LEU A 131 2.60 -3.42 5.58
N VAL A 132 3.93 -3.29 5.51
CA VAL A 132 4.81 -3.59 6.64
C VAL A 132 4.56 -2.64 7.81
N VAL A 133 4.46 -1.33 7.54
CA VAL A 133 4.18 -0.35 8.59
C VAL A 133 2.79 -0.58 9.19
N TRP A 134 1.78 -0.83 8.35
CA TRP A 134 0.42 -1.10 8.81
C TRP A 134 0.33 -2.38 9.65
N TYR A 135 1.10 -3.42 9.33
CA TYR A 135 1.15 -4.66 10.10
C TYR A 135 1.90 -4.49 11.43
N CYS A 136 3.06 -3.84 11.41
CA CYS A 136 3.96 -3.80 12.56
C CYS A 136 3.67 -2.70 13.59
N GLN A 137 2.87 -1.69 13.26
CA GLN A 137 2.69 -0.50 14.08
C GLN A 137 1.22 -0.13 14.27
N LYS A 138 0.92 0.50 15.41
CA LYS A 138 -0.36 1.17 15.61
C LYS A 138 -0.41 2.37 14.66
N THR A 139 -1.41 2.41 13.80
CA THR A 139 -1.66 3.53 12.89
C THR A 139 -3.06 4.08 13.13
N GLN A 140 -3.50 5.01 12.29
CA GLN A 140 -4.88 5.48 12.27
C GLN A 140 -5.88 4.44 11.73
N ARG A 141 -5.39 3.27 11.28
CA ARG A 141 -6.20 2.18 10.73
C ARG A 141 -6.30 1.00 11.70
N PRO A 142 -7.36 0.16 11.58
CA PRO A 142 -7.44 -1.12 12.29
C PRO A 142 -6.22 -1.99 11.98
N TYR A 143 -5.80 -2.83 12.92
CA TYR A 143 -4.65 -3.71 12.71
C TYR A 143 -4.87 -4.66 11.53
N LEU A 144 -3.84 -4.79 10.69
CA LEU A 144 -3.80 -5.77 9.63
C LEU A 144 -3.50 -7.15 10.23
N SER A 145 -4.34 -8.15 9.95
CA SER A 145 -4.08 -9.52 10.40
C SER A 145 -2.84 -10.10 9.70
N GLN A 146 -2.16 -11.05 10.34
CA GLN A 146 -1.00 -11.72 9.77
C GLN A 146 -1.31 -12.39 8.42
N THR A 147 -2.45 -13.09 8.32
CA THR A 147 -2.89 -13.74 7.08
C THR A 147 -3.12 -12.73 5.96
N ALA A 148 -3.75 -11.58 6.27
CA ALA A 148 -3.98 -10.52 5.29
C ALA A 148 -2.66 -9.87 4.84
N TYR A 149 -1.74 -9.64 5.77
CA TYR A 149 -0.40 -9.15 5.48
C TYR A 149 0.38 -10.09 4.56
N LEU A 150 0.51 -11.38 4.93
CA LEU A 150 1.22 -12.38 4.13
C LEU A 150 0.62 -12.52 2.72
N THR A 151 -0.71 -12.57 2.62
CA THR A 151 -1.40 -12.65 1.33
C THR A 151 -1.09 -11.42 0.48
N ALA A 152 -1.19 -10.22 1.05
CA ALA A 152 -0.98 -8.98 0.32
C ALA A 152 0.45 -8.81 -0.17
N VAL A 153 1.43 -9.05 0.71
CA VAL A 153 2.86 -8.98 0.36
C VAL A 153 3.19 -10.00 -0.72
N ARG A 154 2.78 -11.26 -0.56
CA ARG A 154 3.02 -12.32 -1.55
C ARG A 154 2.51 -11.91 -2.94
N ARG A 155 1.26 -11.41 -3.01
CA ARG A 155 0.65 -11.02 -4.29
C ARG A 155 1.32 -9.80 -4.93
N LEU A 156 1.73 -8.82 -4.14
CA LEU A 156 2.46 -7.68 -4.67
C LEU A 156 3.87 -8.05 -5.14
N VAL A 157 4.59 -8.90 -4.41
CA VAL A 157 5.89 -9.41 -4.83
C VAL A 157 5.77 -10.23 -6.12
N GLU A 158 4.77 -11.12 -6.20
CA GLU A 158 4.44 -11.89 -7.40
C GLU A 158 4.15 -10.96 -8.60
N LEU A 159 3.36 -9.91 -8.41
CA LEU A 159 3.09 -8.89 -9.43
C LEU A 159 4.37 -8.20 -9.88
N ILE A 160 5.16 -7.66 -8.94
CA ILE A 160 6.37 -6.89 -9.24
C ILE A 160 7.41 -7.76 -9.96
N ASN A 161 7.47 -9.05 -9.64
CA ASN A 161 8.37 -10.01 -10.27
C ASN A 161 8.08 -10.26 -11.76
N HIS A 162 6.92 -9.85 -12.27
CA HIS A 162 6.65 -9.87 -13.72
C HIS A 162 7.46 -8.82 -14.51
N SER A 163 8.14 -7.89 -13.84
CA SER A 163 9.10 -6.97 -14.45
C SER A 163 10.48 -7.18 -13.84
N GLU A 164 11.46 -7.60 -14.67
CA GLU A 164 12.82 -7.85 -14.20
C GLU A 164 13.48 -6.60 -13.60
N ALA A 165 13.23 -5.44 -14.22
CA ALA A 165 13.69 -4.16 -13.70
C ALA A 165 13.11 -3.88 -12.30
N ALA A 166 11.80 -4.07 -12.12
CA ALA A 166 11.15 -3.82 -10.85
C ALA A 166 11.61 -4.82 -9.77
N ARG A 167 11.69 -6.12 -10.12
CA ARG A 167 12.20 -7.20 -9.24
C ARG A 167 13.57 -6.87 -8.65
N ARG A 168 14.48 -6.32 -9.47
CA ARG A 168 15.84 -5.96 -9.02
C ARG A 168 15.85 -4.68 -8.19
N LEU A 169 15.11 -3.66 -8.62
CA LEU A 169 15.20 -2.34 -8.03
C LEU A 169 14.46 -2.22 -6.69
N TYR A 170 13.35 -2.94 -6.52
CA TYR A 170 12.48 -2.74 -5.36
C TYR A 170 13.16 -3.11 -4.04
N PRO A 171 13.73 -4.32 -3.88
CA PRO A 171 14.40 -4.65 -2.63
C PRO A 171 15.64 -3.79 -2.39
N ALA A 172 16.42 -3.46 -3.43
CA ALA A 172 17.55 -2.55 -3.33
C ALA A 172 17.13 -1.15 -2.83
N LYS A 173 15.98 -0.64 -3.32
CA LYS A 173 15.39 0.62 -2.85
C LYS A 173 14.96 0.53 -1.38
N ILE A 174 14.36 -0.58 -0.94
CA ILE A 174 14.02 -0.78 0.48
C ILE A 174 15.28 -0.73 1.34
N LEU A 175 16.33 -1.47 0.98
CA LEU A 175 17.57 -1.51 1.75
C LEU A 175 18.26 -0.13 1.79
N SER A 176 18.34 0.55 0.65
CA SER A 176 18.87 1.92 0.56
C SER A 176 18.10 2.89 1.47
N ASP A 177 16.77 2.81 1.48
CA ASP A 177 15.93 3.66 2.33
C ASP A 177 16.06 3.31 3.82
N LEU A 178 16.37 2.07 4.17
CA LEU A 178 16.66 1.70 5.55
C LEU A 178 18.00 2.28 6.00
N ASP A 179 19.03 2.25 5.16
CA ASP A 179 20.37 2.75 5.49
C ASP A 179 20.42 4.29 5.59
N HIS A 180 19.71 4.98 4.69
CA HIS A 180 19.71 6.45 4.60
C HIS A 180 18.46 7.12 5.19
N GLY A 181 17.49 6.32 5.66
CA GLY A 181 16.19 6.81 6.11
C GLY A 181 16.29 7.68 7.36
N ARG A 182 15.59 8.82 7.34
CA ARG A 182 15.46 9.70 8.50
C ARG A 182 14.90 8.94 9.70
N GLU A 183 15.48 9.16 10.87
CA GLU A 183 14.99 8.63 12.14
C GLU A 183 13.49 8.93 12.31
N GLY A 184 12.71 7.91 12.72
CA GLY A 184 11.27 8.04 12.97
C GLY A 184 10.33 7.64 11.83
N ASN A 185 10.83 7.25 10.65
CA ASN A 185 9.96 6.74 9.57
C ASN A 185 9.42 5.32 9.83
N TYR A 186 10.19 4.52 10.56
CA TYR A 186 9.90 3.12 10.82
C TYR A 186 10.19 2.77 12.28
N SER A 187 9.31 1.99 12.91
CA SER A 187 9.64 1.34 14.19
C SER A 187 10.77 0.32 13.99
N ARG A 188 11.45 -0.07 15.09
CA ARG A 188 12.47 -1.14 15.04
C ARG A 188 11.92 -2.42 14.40
N ARG A 189 10.67 -2.77 14.71
CA ARG A 189 9.98 -3.93 14.13
C ARG A 189 9.78 -3.80 12.62
N SER A 190 9.26 -2.66 12.14
CA SER A 190 9.10 -2.43 10.69
C SER A 190 10.43 -2.43 9.95
N ARG A 191 11.50 -1.90 10.55
CA ARG A 191 12.84 -1.94 9.94
C ARG A 191 13.36 -3.36 9.80
N ALA A 192 13.23 -4.17 10.85
CA ALA A 192 13.64 -5.57 10.81
C ALA A 192 12.84 -6.38 9.77
N SER A 193 11.52 -6.20 9.75
CA SER A 193 10.61 -6.83 8.78
C SER A 193 10.95 -6.43 7.33
N LEU A 194 11.14 -5.13 7.04
CA LEU A 194 11.53 -4.65 5.72
C LEU A 194 12.90 -5.19 5.28
N ALA A 195 13.88 -5.23 6.19
CA ALA A 195 15.20 -5.76 5.88
C ALA A 195 15.16 -7.26 5.58
N GLY A 196 14.42 -8.04 6.38
CA GLY A 196 14.25 -9.48 6.17
C GLY A 196 13.59 -9.78 4.83
N LEU A 197 12.47 -9.11 4.54
CA LEU A 197 11.76 -9.21 3.28
C LEU A 197 12.65 -8.83 2.08
N ALA A 198 13.32 -7.68 2.14
CA ALA A 198 14.13 -7.19 1.03
C ALA A 198 15.31 -8.13 0.72
N ARG A 199 16.01 -8.65 1.75
CA ARG A 199 17.11 -9.61 1.56
C ARG A 199 16.63 -10.93 0.98
N ALA A 200 15.54 -11.49 1.50
CA ALA A 200 14.93 -12.69 0.93
C ALA A 200 14.55 -12.49 -0.55
N TRP A 201 14.13 -11.29 -0.91
CA TRP A 201 13.78 -10.95 -2.27
C TRP A 201 15.01 -10.81 -3.19
N GLU A 202 16.10 -10.17 -2.73
CA GLU A 202 17.37 -10.11 -3.48
C GLU A 202 17.98 -11.50 -3.71
N GLU A 203 17.86 -12.40 -2.73
CA GLU A 203 18.28 -13.80 -2.82
C GLU A 203 17.45 -14.61 -3.84
N GLY A 204 16.38 -14.04 -4.40
CA GLY A 204 15.54 -14.70 -5.39
C GLY A 204 14.61 -15.76 -4.80
N ARG A 205 14.30 -15.69 -3.49
CA ARG A 205 13.32 -16.59 -2.86
C ARG A 205 11.93 -16.44 -3.47
N SER A 206 11.08 -17.43 -3.26
CA SER A 206 9.71 -17.39 -3.76
C SER A 206 8.91 -16.24 -3.10
N PRO A 207 7.87 -15.69 -3.75
CA PRO A 207 7.05 -14.62 -3.16
C PRO A 207 6.45 -14.97 -1.79
N GLY A 208 6.20 -16.25 -1.52
CA GLY A 208 5.74 -16.73 -0.21
C GLY A 208 6.82 -16.59 0.86
N GLU A 209 8.03 -17.11 0.59
CA GLU A 209 9.18 -17.00 1.49
C GLU A 209 9.60 -15.55 1.73
N VAL A 210 9.49 -14.69 0.72
CA VAL A 210 9.73 -13.25 0.86
C VAL A 210 8.73 -12.62 1.84
N ALA A 211 7.44 -12.98 1.75
CA ALA A 211 6.43 -12.47 2.67
C ALA A 211 6.65 -12.98 4.11
N GLU A 212 7.02 -14.26 4.27
CA GLU A 212 7.32 -14.87 5.57
C GLU A 212 8.57 -14.27 6.23
N ALA A 213 9.60 -13.93 5.45
CA ALA A 213 10.79 -13.24 5.95
C ALA A 213 10.50 -11.83 6.50
N GLY A 214 9.31 -11.28 6.21
CA GLY A 214 8.83 -10.01 6.72
C GLY A 214 7.93 -10.10 7.97
N LEU A 215 7.82 -11.25 8.64
CA LEU A 215 7.09 -11.37 9.91
C LEU A 215 7.92 -10.89 11.11
#